data_AF-A0ABD2VB98-F1
#
_entry.id   AF-A0ABD2VB98-F1
#
_cell.length_a   1.000
_cell.length_b   1.000
_cell.length_c   1.000
_cell.angle_alpha   90.00
_cell.angle_beta   90.00
_cell.angle_gamma   90.00
#
_symmetry.space_group_name_H-M   'P 1'
#
loop_
_entity.id
_entity.type
_entity.pdbx_description
1 polymer ?
#
loop_
_entity_poly.entity_id
_entity_poly.type
_entity_poly.pdbx_seq_one_letter_code
_entity_poly.pdbx_strand_id
1 'polypeptide(L)'
;MSHPTAAPLSRPPLSPPSSAAMSPLYKQKSWSPDTFRDEAWQRRKGTHGSCLKRRSKSVTDEDLDEIKACIELGFGFDSPEMDQRLSDTFPAYDMFYAVNKQYTDTLSKTSSVSSVISDCESTLPPVSPHTIVNPENF
;
A
#
# COMPACT_ATOMS: atom_id res chain seq x y z
N MET A 1 -19.96 25.62 -68.75
CA MET A 1 -20.03 24.24 -68.25
C MET A 1 -20.52 24.33 -66.82
N SER A 2 -21.82 24.09 -66.61
CA SER A 2 -22.47 24.27 -65.32
C SER A 2 -23.03 22.92 -64.90
N HIS A 3 -22.44 22.30 -63.87
CA HIS A 3 -22.94 21.04 -63.33
C HIS A 3 -24.06 21.33 -62.31
N PRO A 4 -25.13 20.53 -62.25
CA PRO A 4 -26.12 20.65 -61.20
C PRO A 4 -25.57 20.09 -59.89
N THR A 5 -25.54 20.92 -58.86
CA THR A 5 -25.29 20.54 -57.46
C THR A 5 -26.44 19.67 -56.97
N ALA A 6 -26.15 18.41 -56.62
CA ALA A 6 -27.10 17.50 -55.99
C ALA A 6 -27.40 17.95 -54.56
N ALA A 7 -28.69 18.09 -54.23
CA ALA A 7 -29.14 18.41 -52.88
C ALA A 7 -28.88 17.24 -51.91
N PRO A 8 -28.53 17.48 -50.64
CA PRO A 8 -28.30 16.43 -49.67
C PRO A 8 -29.64 15.80 -49.24
N LEU A 9 -29.75 14.47 -49.41
CA LEU A 9 -30.86 13.66 -48.91
C LEU A 9 -30.87 13.71 -47.38
N SER A 10 -31.94 14.29 -46.80
CA SER A 10 -32.17 14.28 -45.36
C SER A 10 -32.41 12.86 -44.87
N ARG A 11 -31.53 12.36 -44.00
CA ARG A 11 -31.68 11.06 -43.33
C ARG A 11 -32.73 11.20 -42.21
N PRO A 12 -33.75 10.32 -42.13
CA PRO A 12 -34.69 10.37 -41.01
C PRO A 12 -33.99 10.00 -39.70
N PRO A 13 -34.42 10.54 -38.55
CA PRO A 13 -33.84 10.21 -37.26
C PRO A 13 -34.09 8.73 -36.96
N LEU A 14 -33.01 7.99 -36.74
CA LEU A 14 -33.08 6.63 -36.21
C LEU A 14 -33.59 6.74 -34.78
N SER A 15 -34.79 6.23 -34.52
CA SER A 15 -35.29 6.01 -33.17
C SER A 15 -34.31 5.09 -32.42
N PRO A 16 -34.03 5.36 -31.12
CA PRO A 16 -33.24 4.43 -30.34
C PRO A 16 -33.96 3.08 -30.32
N PRO A 17 -33.23 1.94 -30.40
CA PRO A 17 -33.85 0.65 -30.26
C PRO A 17 -34.60 0.64 -28.93
N SER A 18 -35.92 0.44 -29.02
CA SER A 18 -36.78 0.19 -27.86
C SER A 18 -36.07 -0.83 -26.99
N SER A 19 -35.80 -0.49 -25.72
CA SER A 19 -35.34 -1.43 -24.71
C SER A 19 -36.52 -2.35 -24.39
N ALA A 20 -36.92 -3.15 -25.37
CA ALA A 20 -37.82 -4.27 -25.18
C ALA A 20 -37.17 -5.13 -24.13
N ALA A 21 -37.81 -5.14 -22.95
CA ALA A 21 -37.49 -5.87 -21.74
C ALA A 21 -36.44 -6.97 -21.99
N MET A 22 -35.17 -6.66 -21.70
CA MET A 22 -34.17 -7.71 -21.56
C MET A 22 -34.63 -8.53 -20.36
N SER A 23 -35.23 -9.69 -20.63
CA SER A 23 -35.52 -10.67 -19.61
C SER A 23 -34.23 -10.95 -18.83
N PRO A 24 -34.26 -10.95 -17.48
CA PRO A 24 -33.07 -11.23 -16.70
C PRO A 24 -32.50 -12.57 -17.16
N LEU A 25 -31.27 -12.57 -17.69
CA LEU A 25 -30.60 -13.79 -18.10
C LEU A 25 -30.39 -14.64 -16.85
N TYR A 26 -31.14 -15.75 -16.78
CA TYR A 26 -31.04 -16.71 -15.69
C TYR A 26 -29.62 -17.28 -15.67
N LYS A 27 -28.84 -16.92 -14.65
CA LYS A 27 -27.48 -17.44 -14.47
C LYS A 27 -27.56 -18.92 -14.10
N GLN A 28 -27.44 -19.77 -15.10
CA GLN A 28 -27.27 -21.20 -14.91
C GLN A 28 -25.94 -21.42 -14.18
N LYS A 29 -26.03 -21.66 -12.87
CA LYS A 29 -24.90 -22.12 -12.06
C LYS A 29 -24.59 -23.58 -12.42
N SER A 30 -23.88 -23.75 -13.54
CA SER A 30 -23.44 -25.03 -14.12
C SER A 30 -22.22 -25.63 -13.43
N TRP A 31 -21.82 -25.08 -12.29
CA TRP A 31 -20.79 -25.71 -11.48
C TRP A 31 -21.50 -26.83 -10.72
N SER A 32 -21.32 -28.07 -11.18
CA SER A 32 -21.59 -29.23 -10.34
C SER A 32 -20.90 -29.00 -8.98
N PRO A 33 -21.55 -29.26 -7.85
CA PRO A 33 -20.90 -29.18 -6.55
C PRO A 33 -19.65 -30.06 -6.60
N ASP A 34 -18.48 -29.43 -6.64
CA ASP A 34 -17.21 -30.12 -6.64
C ASP A 34 -16.92 -30.54 -5.20
N THR A 35 -17.74 -31.48 -4.73
CA THR A 35 -17.72 -32.02 -3.38
C THR A 35 -16.36 -32.62 -3.08
N PHE A 36 -15.71 -33.24 -4.06
CA PHE A 36 -14.36 -33.76 -3.92
C PHE A 36 -13.33 -32.65 -3.68
N ARG A 37 -13.37 -31.56 -4.45
CA ARG A 37 -12.47 -30.42 -4.25
C ARG A 37 -12.77 -29.66 -2.98
N ASP A 38 -14.04 -29.45 -2.64
CA ASP A 38 -14.46 -28.76 -1.42
C ASP A 38 -14.09 -29.59 -0.17
N GLU A 39 -14.27 -30.91 -0.20
CA GLU A 39 -13.81 -31.77 0.88
C GLU A 39 -12.27 -31.86 0.95
N ALA A 40 -11.56 -31.94 -0.18
CA ALA A 40 -10.10 -31.91 -0.20
C ALA A 40 -9.56 -30.59 0.38
N TRP A 41 -10.23 -29.47 0.05
CA TRP A 41 -9.94 -28.16 0.63
C TRP A 41 -10.24 -28.12 2.13
N GLN A 42 -11.38 -28.66 2.60
CA GLN A 42 -11.72 -28.69 4.03
C GLN A 42 -10.76 -29.58 4.82
N ARG A 43 -10.37 -30.75 4.29
CA ARG A 43 -9.34 -31.63 4.88
C ARG A 43 -7.99 -30.91 5.00
N ARG A 44 -7.60 -30.11 4.00
CA ARG A 44 -6.39 -29.27 4.04
C ARG A 44 -6.54 -28.07 4.99
N LYS A 45 -7.72 -27.46 5.06
CA LYS A 45 -8.02 -26.29 5.89
C LYS A 45 -8.01 -26.61 7.38
N GLY A 46 -8.44 -27.81 7.79
CA GLY A 46 -8.33 -28.28 9.17
C GLY A 46 -6.90 -28.25 9.71
N THR A 47 -5.92 -28.51 8.83
CA THR A 47 -4.49 -28.37 9.15
C THR A 47 -4.02 -26.93 8.97
N HIS A 48 -4.53 -26.19 7.98
CA HIS A 48 -4.14 -24.80 7.72
C HIS A 48 -4.53 -23.86 8.88
N GLY A 49 -5.76 -23.94 9.40
CA GLY A 49 -6.22 -23.11 10.52
C GLY A 49 -5.51 -23.39 11.84
N SER A 50 -5.08 -24.64 12.06
CA SER A 50 -4.25 -24.99 13.23
C SER A 50 -2.76 -24.75 13.01
N CYS A 51 -2.25 -24.86 11.79
CA CYS A 51 -0.84 -24.60 11.43
C CYS A 51 -0.53 -23.10 11.49
N LEU A 52 -1.46 -22.23 11.05
CA LEU A 52 -1.37 -20.78 11.23
C LEU A 52 -1.26 -20.38 12.72
N LYS A 53 -1.87 -21.15 13.63
CA LYS A 53 -1.77 -20.93 15.09
C LYS A 53 -0.57 -21.61 15.77
N ARG A 54 -0.08 -22.74 15.25
CA ARG A 54 1.01 -23.53 15.88
C ARG A 54 2.38 -23.37 15.25
N ARG A 55 2.47 -22.72 14.09
CA ARG A 55 3.73 -22.42 13.43
C ARG A 55 3.63 -21.01 12.89
N SER A 56 3.74 -20.03 13.79
CA SER A 56 4.43 -18.80 13.45
C SER A 56 5.83 -19.22 13.01
N LYS A 57 5.98 -19.59 11.73
CA LYS A 57 7.30 -19.70 11.12
C LYS A 57 7.84 -18.29 11.28
N SER A 58 8.87 -18.13 12.11
CA SER A 58 9.59 -16.87 12.18
C SER A 58 9.99 -16.51 10.75
N VAL A 59 9.81 -15.25 10.38
CA VAL A 59 10.36 -14.71 9.14
C VAL A 59 11.87 -14.94 9.18
N THR A 60 12.41 -15.53 8.12
CA THR A 60 13.84 -15.76 7.94
C THR A 60 14.46 -14.60 7.17
N ASP A 61 15.80 -14.49 7.16
CA ASP A 61 16.48 -13.44 6.41
C ASP A 61 16.21 -13.53 4.90
N GLU A 62 16.11 -14.75 4.35
CA GLU A 62 15.71 -14.96 2.94
C GLU A 62 14.28 -14.44 2.68
N ASP A 63 13.34 -14.67 3.59
CA ASP A 63 11.98 -14.15 3.46
C ASP A 63 11.99 -12.60 3.46
N LEU A 64 12.88 -11.95 4.21
CA LEU A 64 13.05 -10.49 4.19
C LEU A 64 13.59 -10.00 2.85
N ASP A 65 14.54 -10.72 2.27
CA ASP A 65 15.10 -10.41 0.95
C ASP A 65 14.05 -10.58 -0.17
N GLU A 66 13.22 -11.62 -0.13
CA GLU A 66 12.10 -11.80 -1.05
C GLU A 66 11.07 -10.66 -0.92
N ILE A 67 10.73 -10.27 0.31
CA ILE A 67 9.80 -9.14 0.57
C ILE A 67 10.39 -7.83 0.02
N LYS A 68 11.69 -7.60 0.24
CA LYS A 68 12.40 -6.42 -0.28
C LYS A 68 12.40 -6.42 -1.81
N ALA A 69 12.70 -7.54 -2.45
CA ALA A 69 12.67 -7.68 -3.91
C ALA A 69 11.26 -7.42 -4.48
N CYS A 70 10.19 -7.83 -3.77
CA CYS A 70 8.82 -7.51 -4.16
C CYS A 70 8.55 -6.00 -4.15
N ILE A 71 9.04 -5.28 -3.15
CA ILE A 71 8.90 -3.82 -3.06
C ILE A 71 9.71 -3.14 -4.18
N GLU A 72 10.95 -3.56 -4.41
CA GLU A 72 11.83 -3.04 -5.47
C GLU A 72 11.25 -3.25 -6.87
N LEU A 73 10.52 -4.35 -7.08
CA LEU A 73 9.82 -4.64 -8.33
C LEU A 73 8.56 -3.77 -8.54
N GLY A 74 8.13 -3.01 -7.54
CA GLY A 74 7.01 -2.08 -7.62
C GLY A 74 5.72 -2.56 -6.97
N PHE A 75 5.74 -3.60 -6.13
CA PHE A 75 4.57 -4.05 -5.35
C PHE A 75 4.43 -3.35 -3.99
N GLY A 76 4.99 -2.16 -3.87
CA GLY A 76 4.93 -1.34 -2.66
C GLY A 76 3.67 -0.46 -2.56
N PHE A 77 3.68 0.40 -1.54
CA PHE A 77 2.60 1.32 -1.18
C PHE A 77 3.14 2.73 -0.91
N ASP A 78 3.98 3.24 -1.80
CA ASP A 78 4.78 4.47 -1.68
C ASP A 78 4.09 5.73 -2.23
N SER A 79 2.78 5.66 -2.50
CA SER A 79 2.01 6.82 -2.92
C SER A 79 2.06 7.93 -1.85
N PRO A 80 2.31 9.19 -2.23
CA PRO A 80 2.31 10.31 -1.28
C PRO A 80 0.94 10.51 -0.62
N GLU A 81 -0.13 10.09 -1.29
CA GLU A 81 -1.51 10.15 -0.81
C GLU A 81 -2.07 8.73 -0.62
N MET A 82 -2.98 8.56 0.35
CA MET A 82 -3.66 7.28 0.58
C MET A 82 -4.48 6.89 -0.66
N ASP A 83 -4.36 5.65 -1.13
CA ASP A 83 -5.24 5.14 -2.20
C ASP A 83 -6.48 4.48 -1.58
N GLN A 84 -7.64 5.15 -1.73
CA GLN A 84 -8.91 4.67 -1.21
C GLN A 84 -9.31 3.29 -1.75
N ARG A 85 -8.92 2.95 -2.99
CA ARG A 85 -9.21 1.63 -3.57
C ARG A 85 -8.40 0.54 -2.89
N LEU A 86 -7.20 0.85 -2.41
CA LEU A 86 -6.36 -0.07 -1.66
C LEU A 86 -6.85 -0.21 -0.22
N SER A 87 -7.32 0.87 0.41
CA SER A 87 -7.98 0.83 1.71
C SER A 87 -9.17 -0.15 1.73
N ASP A 88 -10.01 -0.11 0.70
CA ASP A 88 -11.18 -0.99 0.60
C ASP A 88 -10.79 -2.46 0.32
N THR A 89 -9.63 -2.68 -0.31
CA THR A 89 -9.16 -4.01 -0.73
C THR A 89 -8.35 -4.70 0.37
N PHE A 90 -7.57 -3.95 1.13
CA PHE A 90 -6.59 -4.46 2.09
C PHE A 90 -6.95 -4.00 3.52
N PRO A 91 -7.42 -4.91 4.40
CA PRO A 91 -7.91 -4.58 5.74
C PRO A 91 -6.92 -3.89 6.69
N ALA A 92 -5.63 -3.86 6.36
CA ALA A 92 -4.57 -3.27 7.18
C ALA A 92 -3.89 -2.05 6.54
N TYR A 93 -4.32 -1.64 5.34
CA TYR A 93 -3.67 -0.58 4.58
C TYR A 93 -3.76 0.79 5.27
N ASP A 94 -4.92 1.12 5.84
CA ASP A 94 -5.12 2.38 6.59
C ASP A 94 -4.13 2.53 7.75
N MET A 95 -3.94 1.45 8.52
CA MET A 95 -3.00 1.42 9.64
C MET A 95 -1.56 1.55 9.14
N PHE A 96 -1.19 0.79 8.10
CA PHE A 96 0.14 0.86 7.48
C PHE A 96 0.45 2.30 7.04
N TYR A 97 -0.46 2.93 6.30
CA TYR A 97 -0.28 4.30 5.79
C TYR A 97 -0.12 5.30 6.93
N ALA A 98 -0.99 5.23 7.96
CA ALA A 98 -0.92 6.14 9.11
C ALA A 98 0.41 6.02 9.87
N VAL A 99 0.88 4.80 10.15
CA VAL A 99 2.15 4.56 10.86
C VAL A 99 3.34 5.00 10.01
N ASN A 100 3.34 4.64 8.73
CA ASN A 100 4.44 4.98 7.82
C ASN A 100 4.55 6.50 7.63
N LYS A 101 3.42 7.19 7.45
CA LYS A 101 3.37 8.66 7.35
C LYS A 101 3.91 9.35 8.60
N GLN A 102 3.53 8.87 9.79
CA GLN A 102 4.06 9.40 11.04
C GLN A 102 5.58 9.22 11.12
N TYR A 103 6.10 8.05 10.73
CA TYR A 103 7.53 7.78 10.71
C TYR A 103 8.27 8.73 9.75
N THR A 104 7.82 8.86 8.50
CA THR A 104 8.45 9.77 7.52
C THR A 104 8.40 11.24 7.96
N ASP A 105 7.30 11.67 8.56
CA ASP A 105 7.13 13.04 9.06
C ASP A 105 8.10 13.32 10.23
N THR A 106 8.28 12.35 11.14
CA THR A 106 9.24 12.49 12.26
C THR A 106 10.68 12.56 11.78
N LEU A 107 11.09 11.73 10.82
CA LEU A 107 12.44 11.76 10.25
C LEU A 107 12.74 13.10 9.58
N SER A 108 11.79 13.61 8.79
CA SER A 108 11.90 14.91 8.11
C SER A 108 12.09 16.05 9.11
N LYS A 109 11.35 16.03 10.22
CA LYS A 109 11.45 17.02 11.30
C LYS A 109 12.76 16.92 12.09
N THR A 110 13.31 15.72 12.27
CA THR A 110 14.63 15.52 12.90
C THR A 110 15.79 16.06 12.05
N SER A 111 15.65 16.02 10.72
CA SER A 111 16.63 16.63 9.80
C SER A 111 16.65 18.17 9.93
N SER A 112 15.49 18.80 10.10
CA SER A 112 15.40 20.25 10.32
C SER A 112 15.96 20.72 11.66
N VAL A 113 15.84 19.93 12.73
CA VAL A 113 16.42 20.31 14.04
C VAL A 113 17.94 20.13 14.08
N SER A 114 18.53 19.21 13.31
CA SER A 114 19.99 19.09 13.18
C SER A 114 20.62 20.28 12.48
N SER A 115 19.88 20.98 11.60
CA SER A 115 20.40 22.13 10.86
C SER A 115 20.39 23.44 11.65
N VAL A 116 19.66 23.53 12.77
CA VAL A 116 19.62 24.74 13.63
C VAL A 116 20.58 24.70 14.82
N ILE A 117 21.26 23.57 15.06
CA ILE A 117 22.32 23.42 16.08
C ILE A 117 23.73 23.47 15.48
N SER A 118 23.88 23.63 14.16
CA SER A 118 25.19 23.67 13.50
C SER A 118 25.73 25.09 13.23
N ASP A 119 24.95 26.14 13.48
CA ASP A 119 25.35 27.53 13.22
C ASP A 119 25.17 28.41 14.46
N CYS A 120 25.83 28.09 15.58
CA CYS A 120 26.11 29.05 16.65
C CYS A 120 27.28 28.59 17.52
N GLU A 121 28.34 29.41 17.51
CA GLU A 121 29.40 29.57 18.51
C GLU A 121 30.70 28.78 18.36
N SER A 122 31.43 29.16 17.32
CA SER A 122 32.89 29.22 17.33
C SER A 122 33.35 30.41 18.18
N THR A 123 33.30 30.31 19.51
CA THR A 123 34.11 31.17 20.40
C THR A 123 34.51 30.40 21.66
N LEU A 124 35.72 29.84 21.63
CA LEU A 124 36.44 29.34 22.80
C LEU A 124 36.60 30.47 23.83
N PRO A 125 36.31 30.29 25.13
CA PRO A 125 36.94 31.10 26.16
C PRO A 125 38.31 30.52 26.52
N PRO A 126 39.30 31.38 26.84
CA PRO A 126 40.68 30.99 27.08
C PRO A 126 40.87 30.28 28.43
N VAL A 127 41.88 29.41 28.44
CA VAL A 127 42.48 28.74 29.60
C VAL A 127 42.81 29.70 30.74
N SER A 128 42.49 29.33 31.98
CA SER A 128 43.50 29.41 33.05
C SER A 128 43.26 28.48 34.25
N PRO A 129 44.35 28.01 34.87
CA PRO A 129 44.39 26.86 35.77
C PRO A 129 44.13 27.30 37.21
N HIS A 130 43.78 26.38 38.11
CA HIS A 130 44.45 26.20 39.42
C HIS A 130 43.70 25.18 40.30
N THR A 131 44.51 24.25 40.86
CA THR A 131 44.29 23.41 42.08
C THR A 131 43.15 22.38 42.03
N ILE A 132 43.43 21.09 41.79
CA ILE A 132 43.96 20.09 42.76
C ILE A 132 43.31 20.25 44.14
N VAL A 133 42.30 19.41 44.43
CA VAL A 133 42.26 18.55 45.63
C VAL A 133 41.49 17.27 45.28
N ASN A 134 42.17 16.13 45.41
CA ASN A 134 41.65 14.77 45.59
C ASN A 134 42.18 14.33 46.99
N PRO A 135 41.80 13.20 47.65
CA PRO A 135 40.67 12.26 47.54
C PRO A 135 39.99 11.97 48.92
N GLU A 136 39.02 11.05 48.94
CA GLU A 136 38.73 10.03 49.99
C GLU A 136 38.90 10.38 51.49
N ASN A 137 37.79 10.40 52.27
CA ASN A 137 37.62 9.65 53.54
C ASN A 137 36.26 9.97 54.20
N PHE A 138 35.37 8.97 54.37
CA PHE A 138 34.63 8.62 55.60
C PHE A 138 33.90 7.29 55.40
#